data_AF-B4RBW3-F1
#
_entry.id   AF-B4RBW3-F1
#
_cell.length_a   1.000
_cell.length_b   1.000
_cell.length_c   1.000
_cell.angle_alpha   90.00
_cell.angle_beta   90.00
_cell.angle_gamma   90.00
#
_symmetry.space_group_name_H-M   'P 1'
#
loop_
_entity.id
_entity.type
_entity.pdbx_description
1 polymer ?
#
loop_
_entity_poly.entity_id
_entity_poly.type
_entity_poly.pdbx_seq_one_letter_code
_entity_poly.pdbx_strand_id
1 'polypeptide(L)'
;MGGTRGGRLIRSGVSCIHRRSRRRPHSAAAVISRFPMAVPKRKTSPSRRNMRRSHHALGPNAYHEDKETGELKRPHHVDLKTGMYKGRQVLTPKED
;
A
#
# COMPACT_ATOMS: atom_id res chain seq x y z
N MET A 1 17.70 7.61 47.06
CA MET A 1 16.68 7.68 48.12
C MET A 1 15.33 7.64 47.43
N GLY A 2 14.46 6.65 47.52
CA GLY A 2 14.21 5.61 48.51
C GLY A 2 12.70 5.52 48.64
N GLY A 3 12.08 4.38 48.33
CA GLY A 3 10.62 4.24 48.49
C GLY A 3 9.94 3.12 47.70
N THR A 4 10.38 1.87 47.87
CA THR A 4 9.61 0.67 47.48
C THR A 4 8.50 0.40 48.50
N ARG A 5 7.24 0.34 48.06
CA ARG A 5 6.09 -0.28 48.76
C ARG A 5 5.08 -0.70 47.70
N GLY A 6 4.52 -1.90 47.65
CA GLY A 6 4.62 -3.09 48.46
C GLY A 6 3.81 -4.17 47.75
N GLY A 7 4.38 -5.37 47.62
CA GLY A 7 3.68 -6.54 47.10
C GLY A 7 2.59 -6.98 48.08
N ARG A 8 1.49 -7.48 47.53
CA ARG A 8 0.54 -8.31 48.28
C ARG A 8 0.27 -9.57 47.47
N LEU A 9 0.80 -10.66 47.99
CA LEU A 9 0.69 -12.03 47.49
C LEU A 9 -0.35 -12.76 48.35
N ILE A 10 -1.41 -13.31 47.77
CA ILE A 10 -2.19 -14.42 48.38
C ILE A 10 -3.01 -15.12 47.28
N ARG A 11 -2.57 -16.31 46.86
CA ARG A 11 -3.08 -17.66 47.26
C ARG A 11 -4.50 -17.91 46.74
N SER A 12 -4.70 -18.76 45.74
CA SER A 12 -4.96 -20.21 45.85
C SER A 12 -5.90 -20.54 44.67
N GLY A 13 -5.96 -21.71 44.04
CA GLY A 13 -5.37 -23.00 44.29
C GLY A 13 -5.71 -23.92 43.10
N VAL A 14 -4.85 -24.92 42.95
CA VAL A 14 -5.18 -26.32 42.64
C VAL A 14 -6.00 -26.58 41.37
N SER A 15 -5.25 -27.08 40.39
CA SER A 15 -5.72 -27.95 39.32
C SER A 15 -6.60 -29.10 39.82
N CYS A 16 -7.74 -29.34 39.18
CA CYS A 16 -8.29 -30.68 39.13
C CYS A 16 -8.81 -31.00 37.72
N ILE A 17 -8.25 -32.09 37.22
CA ILE A 17 -8.44 -32.79 35.96
C ILE A 17 -9.91 -33.23 35.82
N HIS A 18 -10.43 -33.38 34.58
CA HIS A 18 -11.09 -34.60 34.06
C HIS A 18 -11.77 -34.35 32.71
N ARG A 19 -11.07 -34.81 31.68
CA ARG A 19 -11.51 -35.39 30.40
C ARG A 19 -13.04 -35.57 30.27
N ARG A 20 -13.68 -34.72 29.46
CA ARG A 20 -14.65 -35.21 28.47
C ARG A 20 -14.37 -34.52 27.14
N SER A 21 -13.76 -35.29 26.24
CA SER A 21 -13.76 -35.08 24.80
C SER A 21 -15.21 -34.94 24.32
N ARG A 22 -15.79 -33.75 24.46
CA ARG A 22 -17.02 -33.39 23.77
C ARG A 22 -16.60 -33.14 22.33
N ARG A 23 -16.79 -34.16 21.50
CA ARG A 23 -16.67 -34.12 20.05
C ARG A 23 -17.23 -32.78 19.57
N ARG A 24 -16.38 -31.94 18.98
CA ARG A 24 -16.84 -30.71 18.33
C ARG A 24 -17.79 -31.16 17.22
N PRO A 25 -19.09 -30.84 17.25
CA PRO A 25 -19.88 -31.03 16.06
C PRO A 25 -19.26 -30.10 15.01
N HIS A 26 -18.86 -30.67 13.89
CA HIS A 26 -18.54 -29.94 12.68
C HIS A 26 -19.86 -29.35 12.14
N SER A 27 -20.51 -28.47 12.89
CA SER A 27 -21.57 -27.62 12.35
C SER A 27 -20.85 -26.60 11.47
N ALA A 28 -20.89 -26.85 10.17
CA ALA A 28 -20.28 -26.10 9.08
C ALA A 28 -20.84 -24.66 8.92
N ALA A 29 -21.09 -23.94 10.01
CA ALA A 29 -21.70 -22.63 10.00
C ALA A 29 -21.38 -21.86 11.29
N ALA A 30 -20.11 -21.49 11.53
CA ALA A 30 -19.79 -20.39 12.43
C ALA A 30 -18.36 -19.87 12.24
N VAL A 31 -18.23 -18.54 12.31
CA VAL A 31 -17.03 -17.72 12.58
C VAL A 31 -16.30 -17.10 11.36
N ILE A 32 -17.00 -16.26 10.58
CA ILE A 32 -16.38 -15.08 9.92
C ILE A 32 -17.02 -13.79 10.45
N SER A 33 -17.10 -13.63 11.76
CA SER A 33 -17.62 -12.38 12.35
C SER A 33 -17.02 -12.07 13.73
N ARG A 34 -15.70 -12.22 13.88
CA ARG A 34 -15.03 -11.97 15.18
C ARG A 34 -13.80 -11.07 15.14
N PHE A 35 -13.77 -10.16 14.17
CA PHE A 35 -13.11 -8.86 14.32
C PHE A 35 -14.06 -7.82 13.72
N PRO A 36 -14.36 -6.70 14.39
CA PRO A 36 -15.09 -5.62 13.74
C PRO A 36 -14.21 -5.12 12.59
N MET A 37 -14.52 -5.57 11.37
CA MET A 37 -13.88 -5.07 10.17
C MET A 37 -13.97 -3.54 10.20
N ALA A 38 -12.87 -2.85 9.94
CA ALA A 38 -12.83 -1.40 10.04
C ALA A 38 -13.78 -0.78 9.01
N VAL A 39 -14.96 -0.36 9.46
CA VAL A 39 -15.99 0.27 8.62
C VAL A 39 -16.05 1.76 8.94
N PRO A 40 -16.13 2.65 7.92
CA PRO A 40 -16.33 4.07 8.16
C PRO A 40 -17.58 4.34 9.00
N LYS A 41 -17.41 4.98 10.16
CA LYS A 41 -18.53 5.29 11.05
C LYS A 41 -19.55 6.26 10.45
N ARG A 42 -19.11 7.15 9.53
CA ARG A 42 -19.93 8.20 8.89
C ARG A 42 -19.51 8.43 7.44
N LYS A 43 -20.44 8.94 6.63
CA LYS A 43 -20.17 9.41 5.26
C LYS A 43 -19.20 10.58 5.28
N THR A 44 -18.19 10.56 4.42
CA THR A 44 -17.29 11.71 4.25
C THR A 44 -18.01 12.85 3.53
N SER A 45 -17.94 14.07 4.05
CA SER A 45 -18.52 15.25 3.40
C SER A 45 -17.91 15.50 2.01
N PRO A 46 -18.64 16.13 1.08
CA PRO A 46 -18.12 16.48 -0.25
C PRO A 46 -16.86 17.34 -0.18
N SER A 47 -16.83 18.34 0.71
CA SER A 47 -15.65 19.18 0.95
C SER A 47 -14.43 18.35 1.38
N ARG A 48 -14.57 17.47 2.39
CA ARG A 48 -13.46 16.62 2.86
C ARG A 48 -12.99 15.62 1.80
N ARG A 49 -13.89 15.14 0.93
CA ARG A 49 -13.53 14.29 -0.21
C ARG A 49 -12.73 15.08 -1.24
N ASN A 50 -13.17 16.29 -1.58
CA ASN A 50 -12.55 17.11 -2.63
C ASN A 50 -11.19 17.65 -2.17
N MET A 51 -11.04 18.07 -0.91
CA MET A 51 -9.74 18.43 -0.34
C MET A 51 -8.77 17.26 -0.31
N ARG A 52 -9.24 16.02 -0.09
CA ARG A 52 -8.36 14.85 -0.22
C ARG A 52 -7.93 14.60 -1.67
N ARG A 53 -8.80 14.91 -2.64
CA ARG A 53 -8.55 14.73 -4.07
C ARG A 53 -7.80 15.91 -4.71
N SER A 54 -7.48 16.98 -3.99
CA SER A 54 -6.77 18.15 -4.55
C SER A 54 -5.42 17.78 -5.15
N HIS A 55 -4.76 16.76 -4.59
CA HIS A 55 -3.44 16.29 -5.03
C HIS A 55 -3.51 15.19 -6.10
N HIS A 56 -4.70 14.83 -6.61
CA HIS A 56 -4.85 13.76 -7.60
C HIS A 56 -4.60 14.21 -9.05
N ALA A 57 -4.28 15.49 -9.28
CA ALA A 57 -4.01 15.99 -10.62
C ALA A 57 -2.73 15.36 -11.18
N LEU A 58 -2.80 14.84 -12.42
CA LEU A 58 -1.63 14.37 -13.14
C LEU A 58 -0.91 15.56 -13.77
N GLY A 59 0.41 15.61 -13.62
CA GLY A 59 1.24 16.60 -14.29
C GLY A 59 1.40 16.29 -15.78
N PRO A 60 1.61 17.32 -16.63
CA PRO A 60 1.99 17.09 -18.02
C PRO A 60 3.37 16.43 -18.09
N ASN A 61 3.60 15.63 -19.14
CA ASN A 61 4.92 15.08 -19.41
C ASN A 61 5.87 16.20 -19.88
N ALA A 62 7.13 16.13 -19.48
CA ALA A 62 8.16 17.02 -19.98
C ALA A 62 8.56 16.62 -21.42
N TYR A 63 8.59 17.61 -22.30
CA TYR A 63 9.10 17.48 -23.66
C TYR A 63 10.28 18.44 -23.83
N HIS A 64 11.28 17.99 -24.57
CA HIS A 64 12.47 18.74 -24.91
C HIS A 64 12.69 18.64 -26.42
N GLU A 65 13.07 19.74 -27.04
CA GLU A 65 13.39 19.77 -28.46
C GLU A 65 14.72 19.04 -28.71
N ASP A 66 14.76 18.18 -29.73
CA ASP A 66 16.00 17.60 -30.22
C ASP A 66 16.81 18.63 -31.02
N LYS A 67 18.13 18.68 -30.79
CA LYS A 67 19.01 19.68 -31.41
C LYS A 67 19.35 19.38 -32.89
N GLU A 68 19.26 18.12 -33.30
CA GLU A 68 19.67 17.66 -34.64
C GLU A 68 18.45 17.50 -35.56
N THR A 69 17.31 17.06 -35.00
CA THR A 69 16.09 16.73 -35.76
C THR A 69 14.93 17.67 -35.49
N GLY A 70 14.99 18.50 -34.43
CA GLY A 70 13.93 19.44 -34.07
C GLY A 70 12.63 18.77 -33.60
N GLU A 71 12.58 17.43 -33.48
CA GLU A 71 11.40 16.72 -32.97
C GLU A 71 11.27 16.90 -31.45
N LEU A 72 10.01 16.97 -30.95
CA LEU A 72 9.71 17.00 -29.53
C LEU A 72 9.87 15.62 -28.93
N LYS A 73 10.93 15.43 -28.13
CA LYS A 73 11.23 14.16 -27.47
C LYS A 73 11.12 14.23 -25.97
N ARG A 74 11.00 13.07 -25.33
CA ARG A 74 11.11 12.99 -23.87
C ARG A 74 12.57 13.13 -23.46
N PRO A 75 12.88 13.92 -22.42
CA PRO A 75 14.24 14.00 -21.88
C PRO A 75 14.81 12.61 -21.56
N HIS A 76 16.07 12.37 -21.92
CA HIS A 76 16.81 11.12 -21.70
C HIS A 76 16.33 9.88 -22.46
N HIS A 77 15.36 10.00 -23.38
CA HIS A 77 14.98 8.91 -24.27
C HIS A 77 15.74 8.96 -25.61
N VAL A 78 15.93 7.79 -26.21
CA VAL A 78 16.42 7.62 -27.59
C VAL A 78 15.23 7.74 -28.53
N ASP A 79 15.37 8.46 -29.63
CA ASP A 79 14.32 8.54 -30.65
C ASP A 79 14.28 7.22 -31.42
N LEU A 80 13.12 6.56 -31.43
CA LEU A 80 12.99 5.21 -32.02
C LEU A 80 13.05 5.23 -33.55
N LYS A 81 12.76 6.37 -34.18
CA LYS A 81 12.82 6.55 -35.64
C LYS A 81 14.25 6.67 -36.14
N THR A 82 15.00 7.62 -35.60
CA THR A 82 16.38 7.91 -36.00
C THR A 82 17.39 7.07 -35.23
N GLY A 83 17.01 6.47 -34.10
CA GLY A 83 17.89 5.67 -33.24
C GLY A 83 19.01 6.48 -32.58
N MET A 84 18.91 7.81 -32.59
CA MET A 84 19.96 8.74 -32.16
C MET A 84 19.82 9.15 -30.69
N TYR A 85 20.94 9.23 -29.99
CA TYR A 85 21.03 9.79 -28.65
C TYR A 85 22.36 10.51 -28.44
N LYS A 86 22.31 11.78 -28.00
CA LYS A 86 23.50 12.64 -27.77
C LYS A 86 24.47 12.64 -28.96
N GLY A 87 23.94 12.73 -30.19
CA GLY A 87 24.75 12.78 -31.42
C GLY A 87 25.43 11.46 -31.81
N ARG A 88 25.02 10.33 -31.21
CA ARG A 88 25.51 8.99 -31.58
C ARG A 88 24.34 8.09 -31.95
N GLN A 89 24.56 7.26 -32.98
CA GLN A 89 23.63 6.19 -33.37
C GLN A 89 23.70 5.08 -32.31
N VAL A 90 22.59 4.85 -31.58
CA VAL A 90 22.52 3.83 -30.52
C VAL A 90 21.72 2.60 -30.97
N LEU A 91 20.70 2.79 -31.80
CA LEU A 91 19.89 1.71 -32.35
C LEU A 91 19.96 1.74 -33.88
N THR A 92 20.17 0.61 -34.55
CA THR A 92 19.89 0.55 -35.99
C THR A 92 18.42 0.89 -36.20
N PRO A 93 18.07 1.84 -37.08
CA PRO A 93 16.67 2.18 -37.34
C PRO A 93 15.95 0.90 -37.76
N LYS A 94 14.88 0.55 -37.04
CA LYS A 94 14.01 -0.54 -37.46
C LYS A 94 13.07 0.05 -38.50
N GLU A 95 13.18 -0.43 -39.73
CA GLU A 95 12.15 -0.25 -40.75
C GLU A 95 10.91 -1.03 -40.28
N ASP A 96 9.76 -0.36 -40.26
CA ASP A 96 8.44 -0.99 -40.07
C ASP A 96 8.01 -1.75 -41.34
#